data_AF-A0A8T1CQ13-F1
#
_entry.id   AF-A0A8T1CQ13-F1
#
_cell.length_a   1.000
_cell.length_b   1.000
_cell.length_c   1.000
_cell.angle_alpha   90.00
_cell.angle_beta   90.00
_cell.angle_gamma   90.00
#
_symmetry.space_group_name_H-M   'P 1'
#
loop_
_entity.id
_entity.type
_entity.pdbx_description
1 polymer ?
#
loop_
_entity_poly.entity_id
_entity_poly.type
_entity_poly.pdbx_seq_one_letter_code
_entity_poly.pdbx_strand_id
1 'polypeptide(L)'
;MLLQPSPELFELFDDVMLLNDGYVMYYGPRVEVGEYFESMGLKCPASRDIADFLLDLGTNKQRQYESGSVPRFDQQFADAFDKSEIRMRCALHWIPVWTLSSTRRSSNRIS
;
A
#
# COMPACT_ATOMS: atom_id res chain seq x y z
N MET A 1 1.02 -5.62 23.14
CA MET A 1 1.32 -4.25 22.67
C MET A 1 2.26 -4.37 21.49
N LEU A 2 1.81 -4.05 20.28
CA LEU A 2 2.73 -3.77 19.18
C LEU A 2 3.34 -2.41 19.48
N LEU A 3 4.67 -2.34 19.56
CA LEU A 3 5.40 -1.09 19.71
C LEU A 3 5.29 -0.32 18.39
N GLN A 4 4.66 0.85 18.46
CA GLN A 4 4.77 1.86 17.40
C GLN A 4 6.25 2.27 17.31
N PRO A 5 6.89 2.21 16.14
CA PRO A 5 8.24 2.75 15.99
C PRO A 5 8.21 4.26 16.27
N SER A 6 9.30 4.81 16.83
CA SER A 6 9.48 6.25 16.83
C SER A 6 9.53 6.78 15.39
N PRO A 7 9.22 8.06 15.14
CA PRO A 7 9.34 8.66 13.80
C PRO A 7 10.72 8.42 13.16
N GLU A 8 11.78 8.55 13.96
CA GLU A 8 13.17 8.27 13.54
C GLU A 8 13.35 6.82 13.09
N LEU A 9 12.70 5.87 13.77
CA LEU A 9 12.74 4.45 13.40
C LEU A 9 11.88 4.18 12.17
N PHE A 10 10.76 4.88 12.00
CA PHE A 10 9.95 4.81 10.78
C PHE A 10 10.78 5.17 9.56
N GLU A 11 11.61 6.21 9.62
CA GLU A 11 12.46 6.65 8.51
C GLU A 11 13.49 5.61 8.04
N LEU A 12 13.87 4.66 8.90
CA LEU A 12 14.86 3.62 8.61
C LEU A 12 14.32 2.46 7.77
N PHE A 13 12.99 2.34 7.59
CA PHE A 13 12.41 1.27 6.78
C PHE A 13 12.37 1.64 5.30
N ASP A 14 12.76 0.69 4.46
CA ASP A 14 12.60 0.76 3.00
C ASP A 14 11.12 0.60 2.61
N ASP A 15 10.50 -0.47 3.11
CA ASP A 15 9.09 -0.81 2.88
C ASP A 15 8.30 -0.82 4.19
N VAL A 16 7.02 -0.45 4.12
CA VAL A 16 6.09 -0.45 5.25
C VAL A 16 4.81 -1.20 4.88
N MET A 17 4.23 -1.88 5.86
CA MET A 17 2.92 -2.55 5.74
C MET A 17 1.93 -1.92 6.71
N LEU A 18 0.82 -1.40 6.18
CA LEU A 18 -0.30 -0.92 6.99
C LEU A 18 -1.41 -1.96 6.99
N LEU A 19 -1.80 -2.38 8.19
CA LEU A 19 -2.82 -3.40 8.42
C LEU A 19 -3.88 -2.84 9.37
N ASN A 20 -5.17 -3.00 9.03
CA ASN A 20 -6.27 -2.75 9.94
C ASN A 20 -7.27 -3.90 9.90
N ASP A 21 -7.67 -4.41 11.07
CA ASP A 21 -8.58 -5.55 11.23
C ASP A 21 -8.30 -6.76 10.30
N GLY A 22 -7.01 -7.07 10.06
CA GLY A 22 -6.59 -8.17 9.17
C GLY A 22 -6.56 -7.83 7.67
N TYR A 23 -6.95 -6.62 7.28
CA TYR A 23 -6.89 -6.11 5.92
C TYR A 23 -5.63 -5.31 5.66
N VAL A 24 -4.93 -5.64 4.58
CA VAL A 24 -3.76 -4.87 4.12
C VAL A 24 -4.26 -3.62 3.39
N MET A 25 -4.01 -2.47 4.01
CA MET A 25 -4.35 -1.17 3.43
C MET A 25 -3.25 -0.66 2.49
N TYR A 26 -2.00 -1.06 2.78
CA TYR A 26 -0.81 -0.69 2.01
C TYR A 26 0.34 -1.67 2.30
N TYR A 27 1.11 -1.99 1.26
CA TYR A 27 2.43 -2.60 1.40
C TYR A 27 3.32 -2.13 0.25
N GLY A 28 4.46 -1.51 0.58
CA GLY A 28 5.40 -0.99 -0.41
C GLY A 28 6.33 0.08 0.16
N PRO A 29 7.00 0.85 -0.70
CA PRO A 29 8.03 1.80 -0.29
C PRO A 29 7.50 2.84 0.67
N ARG A 30 8.21 3.09 1.76
CA ARG A 30 7.82 4.10 2.76
C ARG A 30 7.61 5.48 2.16
N VAL A 31 8.42 5.85 1.16
CA VAL A 31 8.37 7.17 0.53
C VAL A 31 7.12 7.39 -0.32
N GLU A 32 6.47 6.33 -0.79
CA GLU A 32 5.27 6.39 -1.64
C GLU A 32 3.97 6.35 -0.83
N VAL A 33 4.02 5.97 0.46
CA VAL A 33 2.82 5.75 1.28
C VAL A 33 1.93 6.99 1.40
N GLY A 34 2.56 8.18 1.52
CA GLY A 34 1.84 9.44 1.64
C GLY A 34 1.07 9.77 0.35
N GLU A 35 1.75 9.69 -0.79
CA GLU A 35 1.16 9.95 -2.11
C GLU A 35 0.04 8.95 -2.44
N TYR A 36 0.22 7.68 -2.06
CA TYR A 36 -0.81 6.66 -2.21
C TYR A 36 -2.10 7.03 -1.48
N PHE A 37 -2.03 7.42 -0.20
CA PHE A 37 -3.22 7.84 0.54
C PHE A 37 -3.77 9.18 0.04
N GLU A 38 -2.91 10.12 -0.37
CA GLU A 38 -3.34 11.39 -0.94
C GLU A 38 -4.13 11.19 -2.25
N SER A 39 -3.76 10.21 -3.08
CA SER A 39 -4.49 9.85 -4.30
C SER A 39 -5.91 9.35 -4.04
N MET A 40 -6.18 8.84 -2.83
CA MET A 40 -7.51 8.42 -2.36
C MET A 40 -8.26 9.54 -1.62
N GLY A 41 -7.71 10.75 -1.57
CA GLY A 41 -8.28 11.89 -0.86
C GLY A 41 -7.96 11.93 0.64
N LEU A 42 -6.94 11.21 1.10
CA LEU A 42 -6.48 11.21 2.49
C LEU A 42 -5.11 11.89 2.60
N LYS A 43 -5.09 13.15 3.07
CA LYS A 43 -3.89 13.97 3.08
C LYS A 43 -3.34 14.19 4.49
N CYS A 44 -2.05 13.95 4.67
CA CYS A 44 -1.34 14.28 5.90
C CYS A 44 -1.20 15.81 6.06
N PRO A 45 -1.67 16.41 7.18
CA PRO A 45 -1.46 17.82 7.47
C PRO A 45 0.02 18.13 7.72
N ALA A 46 0.47 19.34 7.36
CA ALA A 46 1.87 19.74 7.51
C ALA A 46 2.37 19.75 8.97
N SER A 47 1.47 19.88 9.95
CA SER A 47 1.79 19.86 11.37
C SER A 47 1.71 18.47 12.01
N ARG A 48 1.43 17.42 11.22
CA ARG A 48 1.24 16.05 11.70
C ARG A 48 2.38 15.18 11.21
N ASP A 49 2.86 14.30 12.08
CA ASP A 49 3.83 13.28 11.70
C ASP A 49 3.17 12.23 10.80
N ILE A 50 3.90 11.73 9.80
CA ILE A 50 3.35 10.78 8.82
C ILE A 50 2.99 9.45 9.49
N ALA A 51 3.75 8.97 10.47
CA ALA A 51 3.43 7.73 11.16
C ALA A 51 2.14 7.88 11.96
N ASP A 52 2.00 8.98 12.70
CA ASP A 52 0.75 9.32 13.40
C ASP A 52 -0.47 9.41 12.46
N PHE A 53 -0.29 10.02 11.28
CA PHE A 53 -1.33 10.08 10.26
C PHE A 53 -1.75 8.68 9.79
N LEU A 54 -0.79 7.81 9.46
CA LEU A 54 -1.07 6.46 8.96
C LEU A 54 -1.82 5.61 10.00
N LEU A 55 -1.52 5.80 11.29
CA LEU A 55 -2.17 5.09 12.39
C LEU A 55 -3.59 5.55 12.67
N ASP A 56 -3.90 6.78 12.33
CA ASP A 56 -5.24 7.32 12.49
C ASP A 56 -6.17 6.90 11.33
N LEU A 57 -5.64 6.43 10.19
CA LEU A 57 -6.43 5.89 9.07
C LEU A 57 -7.17 4.61 9.49
N GLY A 58 -8.40 4.43 8.99
CA GLY A 58 -9.27 3.33 9.42
C GLY A 58 -9.84 3.48 10.84
N THR A 59 -9.52 4.56 11.56
CA THR A 59 -10.06 4.87 12.89
C THR A 59 -11.05 6.04 12.87
N ASN A 60 -11.66 6.35 14.01
CA ASN A 60 -12.53 7.51 14.18
C ASN A 60 -11.82 8.87 13.98
N LYS A 61 -10.47 8.90 13.99
CA LYS A 61 -9.65 10.10 13.78
C LYS A 61 -9.38 10.42 12.31
N GLN A 62 -9.67 9.51 11.39
CA GLN A 62 -9.41 9.70 9.96
C GLN A 62 -10.05 10.98 9.38
N ARG A 63 -11.23 11.38 9.89
CA ARG A 63 -12.05 12.48 9.37
C ARG A 63 -11.31 13.80 9.16
N GLN A 64 -10.27 14.07 9.93
CA GLN A 64 -9.50 15.31 9.83
C GLN A 64 -8.57 15.36 8.59
N TYR A 65 -8.40 14.23 7.88
CA TYR A 65 -7.51 14.09 6.74
C TYR A 65 -8.23 13.99 5.40
N GLU A 66 -9.56 14.02 5.41
CA GLU A 66 -10.37 13.66 4.26
C GLU A 66 -10.62 14.86 3.35
N SER A 67 -10.40 14.66 2.06
CA SER A 67 -10.73 15.59 0.99
C SER A 67 -11.60 14.87 -0.04
N GLY A 68 -12.91 15.04 0.06
CA GLY A 68 -13.88 14.43 -0.85
C GLY A 68 -14.34 13.04 -0.41
N SER A 69 -14.51 12.14 -1.38
CA SER A 69 -14.97 10.76 -1.14
C SER A 69 -13.77 9.86 -0.90
N VAL A 70 -13.66 9.34 0.33
CA VAL A 70 -12.54 8.50 0.78
C VAL A 70 -13.02 7.12 1.24
N PRO A 71 -12.15 6.09 1.24
CA PRO A 71 -12.43 4.82 1.89
C PRO A 71 -12.70 4.99 3.40
N ARG A 72 -13.71 4.28 3.92
CA ARG A 72 -14.16 4.33 5.32
C ARG A 72 -14.02 3.01 6.05
N PHE A 73 -14.14 1.91 5.31
CA PHE A 73 -14.13 0.55 5.85
C PHE A 73 -12.87 -0.17 5.41
N ASP A 74 -12.38 -1.09 6.23
CA ASP A 74 -11.13 -1.82 5.99
C ASP A 74 -11.13 -2.56 4.66
N GLN A 75 -12.26 -3.16 4.29
CA GLN A 75 -12.44 -3.79 2.99
C GLN A 75 -12.26 -2.82 1.82
N GLN A 76 -12.70 -1.56 1.94
CA GLN A 76 -12.52 -0.58 0.86
C GLN A 76 -11.06 -0.21 0.67
N PHE A 77 -10.30 -0.13 1.77
CA PHE A 77 -8.86 0.05 1.70
C PHE A 77 -8.16 -1.15 1.06
N ALA A 78 -8.54 -2.37 1.44
CA ALA A 78 -8.02 -3.59 0.82
C ALA A 78 -8.33 -3.65 -0.68
N ASP A 79 -9.58 -3.37 -1.08
CA ASP A 79 -10.00 -3.36 -2.47
C ASP A 79 -9.26 -2.30 -3.30
N ALA A 80 -9.01 -1.13 -2.71
CA ALA A 80 -8.24 -0.07 -3.33
C ALA A 80 -6.77 -0.48 -3.49
N PHE A 81 -6.20 -1.09 -2.44
CA PHE A 81 -4.83 -1.58 -2.47
C PHE A 81 -4.63 -2.68 -3.51
N ASP A 82 -5.54 -3.67 -3.57
CA ASP A 82 -5.45 -4.78 -4.51
C ASP A 82 -5.48 -4.33 -5.98
N LYS A 83 -6.10 -3.18 -6.27
CA LYS A 83 -6.18 -2.57 -7.61
C LYS A 83 -5.06 -1.56 -7.89
N SER A 84 -4.21 -1.26 -6.90
CA SER A 84 -3.17 -0.24 -7.02
C SER A 84 -1.97 -0.73 -7.84
N GLU A 85 -1.25 0.21 -8.47
CA GLU A 85 0.01 -0.09 -9.16
C GLU A 85 1.09 -0.62 -8.21
N ILE A 86 1.07 -0.17 -6.95
CA ILE A 86 1.98 -0.63 -5.90
C ILE A 86 1.81 -2.13 -5.68
N ARG A 87 0.57 -2.60 -5.53
CA ARG A 87 0.27 -4.03 -5.39
C ARG A 87 0.74 -4.82 -6.61
N MET A 88 0.49 -4.31 -7.82
CA MET A 88 0.95 -4.96 -9.05
C MET A 88 2.47 -5.09 -9.08
N ARG A 89 3.22 -4.05 -8.69
CA ARG A 89 4.68 -4.07 -8.61
C ARG A 89 5.20 -5.07 -7.58
N CYS A 90 4.58 -5.15 -6.40
CA CYS A 90 4.92 -6.15 -5.39
C CYS A 90 4.66 -7.58 -5.89
N ALA A 91 3.53 -7.81 -6.58
CA ALA A 91 3.21 -9.12 -7.13
C ALA A 91 4.26 -9.58 -8.16
N LEU A 92 4.76 -8.67 -9.00
CA LEU A 92 5.80 -8.96 -9.99
C LEU A 92 7.15 -9.33 -9.34
N HIS A 93 7.49 -8.75 -8.19
CA HIS A 93 8.72 -9.08 -7.46
C HIS A 93 8.73 -10.53 -6.95
N TRP A 94 7.56 -11.14 -6.75
CA TRP A 94 7.40 -12.52 -6.31
C TRP A 94 7.00 -13.50 -7.41
N ILE A 95 6.84 -13.05 -8.66
CA ILE A 95 6.72 -13.99 -9.78
C ILE A 95 8.10 -14.60 -9.98
N PRO A 96 8.23 -15.93 -9.85
CA PRO A 96 9.50 -16.54 -10.15
C PRO A 96 9.89 -16.30 -11.61
N VAL A 97 11.17 -16.03 -11.89
CA VAL A 97 11.65 -15.74 -13.25
C VAL A 97 11.33 -16.86 -14.26
N TRP A 98 11.13 -18.10 -13.77
CA TRP A 98 10.69 -19.23 -14.61
C TRP A 98 9.24 -19.13 -15.13
N THR A 99 8.41 -18.25 -14.57
CA THR A 99 7.01 -18.08 -15.01
C THR A 99 6.89 -17.27 -16.30
N LEU A 100 7.92 -16.48 -16.64
CA LEU A 100 7.96 -15.66 -17.86
C LEU A 100 8.59 -16.39 -19.07
N SER A 101 9.14 -17.60 -18.89
CA SER A 101 9.82 -18.36 -19.94
C SER A 101 8.93 -19.40 -20.66
N SER A 102 7.68 -19.60 -20.23
CA SER A 102 6.76 -20.61 -20.78
C SER A 102 5.97 -20.19 -22.02
N THR A 103 6.07 -18.93 -22.49
CA THR A 103 5.29 -18.46 -23.67
C THR A 103 6.08 -18.40 -24.98
N ARG A 104 7.23 -19.07 -25.08
CA ARG A 104 7.98 -19.16 -26.35
C ARG A 104 8.34 -20.58 -26.75
N ARG A 105 7.34 -21.46 -26.92
CA ARG A 105 7.52 -22.70 -27.70
C ARG A 105 6.23 -23.32 -28.20
N SER A 106 5.63 -22.74 -29.24
CA SER A 106 4.77 -23.48 -30.17
C SER A 106 4.52 -22.69 -31.45
N SER A 107 5.58 -22.53 -32.25
CA SER A 107 5.42 -22.38 -33.70
C SER A 107 6.70 -22.85 -34.37
N ASN A 108 6.77 -24.16 -34.67
CA ASN A 108 7.46 -24.74 -35.85
C ASN A 108 7.55 -26.28 -35.79
N ARG A 109 6.74 -26.93 -36.64
CA ARG A 109 6.98 -28.18 -37.41
C ARG A 109 5.71 -28.38 -38.25
N ILE A 110 5.61 -27.85 -39.47
CA ILE A 110 6.13 -28.38 -40.75
C ILE A 110 5.83 -29.87 -40.95
N SER A 111 4.86 -30.16 -41.84
CA SER A 111 4.85 -31.09 -42.98
C SER A 111 3.52 -31.83 -43.05
#